data_AF-A0A2E1I539-F1
#
_entry.id   AF-A0A2E1I539-F1
#
_cell.length_a   1.000
_cell.length_b   1.000
_cell.length_c   1.000
_cell.angle_alpha   90.00
_cell.angle_beta   90.00
_cell.angle_gamma   90.00
#
_symmetry.space_group_name_H-M   'P 1'
#
loop_
_entity.id
_entity.type
_entity.pdbx_description
1 polymer ?
#
loop_
_entity_poly.entity_id
_entity_poly.type
_entity_poly.pdbx_seq_one_letter_code
_entity_poly.pdbx_strand_id
1 'polypeptide(L)'
;FSHKGGLHVSAVQKDPKTYEHVDPKLVGNHRNIIVSNQAGRSNILSRLEKYGVKIDSKDPKVQKILDEVKDREFSGYSYDGADASFELLANRLLGKVPEYLKVKSYNVSVAKSDTIKTKANVVFLIDGKNIECNGEGNGPVNALDNAIRSNFKKVEKYYNFFADLKLLDYKVRILNTGTEATTRVLIESSDKTGVSWFTVGVSPNIIEASFKALIDSLDYKLYKEKAPANLNEK
;
A
#
# COMPACT_ATOMS: atom_id res chain seq x y z
N PHE A 1 -12.39 11.34 18.60
CA PHE A 1 -12.61 11.92 17.26
C PHE A 1 -12.34 10.93 16.13
N SER A 2 -12.36 9.62 16.39
CA SER A 2 -12.19 8.58 15.37
C SER A 2 -13.52 7.93 15.08
N HIS A 3 -13.92 7.88 13.80
CA HIS A 3 -15.21 7.40 13.36
C HIS A 3 -15.03 6.23 12.40
N LYS A 4 -15.51 5.06 12.82
CA LYS A 4 -15.35 3.79 12.09
C LYS A 4 -16.65 3.35 11.40
N GLY A 5 -17.79 3.47 12.09
CA GLY A 5 -19.09 3.04 11.59
C GLY A 5 -19.65 3.97 10.50
N GLY A 6 -20.23 3.39 9.45
CA GLY A 6 -20.82 4.15 8.35
C GLY A 6 -21.86 5.20 8.76
N LEU A 7 -22.75 4.83 9.70
CA LEU A 7 -23.76 5.76 10.25
C LEU A 7 -23.11 6.91 11.02
N HIS A 8 -22.08 6.63 11.81
CA HIS A 8 -21.36 7.64 12.59
C HIS A 8 -20.68 8.65 11.65
N VAL A 9 -20.02 8.16 10.60
CA VAL A 9 -19.37 9.02 9.60
C VAL A 9 -20.41 9.87 8.86
N SER A 10 -21.53 9.27 8.45
CA SER A 10 -22.59 10.04 7.78
C SER A 10 -23.18 11.13 8.66
N ALA A 11 -23.31 10.90 9.96
CA ALA A 11 -23.89 11.86 10.89
C ALA A 11 -22.89 12.95 11.26
N VAL A 12 -21.63 12.60 11.58
CA VAL A 12 -20.59 13.57 11.93
C VAL A 12 -20.21 14.49 10.77
N GLN A 13 -20.38 14.04 9.52
CA GLN A 13 -20.22 14.87 8.34
C GLN A 13 -21.33 15.93 8.18
N LYS A 14 -22.56 15.61 8.62
CA LYS A 14 -23.69 16.54 8.55
C LYS A 14 -23.69 17.51 9.72
N ASP A 15 -23.53 16.98 10.93
CA ASP A 15 -23.40 17.76 12.16
C ASP A 15 -22.39 17.06 13.09
N PRO A 16 -21.18 17.62 13.24
CA PRO A 16 -20.17 17.10 14.15
C PRO A 16 -20.66 16.87 15.58
N LYS A 17 -21.59 17.70 16.08
CA LYS A 17 -22.07 17.65 17.47
C LYS A 17 -22.83 16.36 17.80
N THR A 18 -23.25 15.61 16.78
CA THR A 18 -23.92 14.32 16.96
C THR A 18 -23.04 13.26 17.63
N TYR A 19 -21.72 13.34 17.44
CA TYR A 19 -20.75 12.36 17.97
C TYR A 19 -19.48 13.00 18.55
N GLU A 20 -19.26 14.30 18.35
CA GLU A 20 -18.10 15.03 18.86
C GLU A 20 -18.56 16.06 19.91
N HIS A 21 -18.11 15.87 21.14
CA HIS A 21 -18.45 16.72 22.29
C HIS A 21 -17.78 18.12 22.21
N VAL A 22 -16.69 18.24 21.46
CA VAL A 22 -15.94 19.48 21.20
C VAL A 22 -15.31 19.39 19.80
N ASP A 23 -14.93 20.51 19.19
CA ASP A 23 -14.11 20.45 17.97
C ASP A 23 -12.74 19.83 18.32
N PRO A 24 -12.31 18.74 17.65
CA PRO A 24 -11.01 18.12 17.88
C PRO A 24 -9.84 19.10 17.85
N LYS A 25 -9.90 20.12 16.98
CA LYS A 25 -8.82 21.09 16.81
C LYS A 25 -8.56 21.91 18.08
N LEU A 26 -9.59 22.14 18.89
CA LEU A 26 -9.47 22.90 20.14
C LEU A 26 -8.64 22.19 21.20
N VAL A 27 -8.49 20.86 21.09
CA VAL A 27 -7.69 20.03 22.00
C VAL A 27 -6.45 19.46 21.32
N GLY A 28 -6.01 20.06 20.21
CA GLY A 28 -4.83 19.61 19.45
C GLY A 28 -5.00 18.26 18.76
N ASN A 29 -6.25 17.83 18.54
CA ASN A 29 -6.59 16.57 17.88
C ASN A 29 -7.17 16.83 16.48
N HIS A 30 -7.44 15.77 15.73
CA HIS A 30 -8.09 15.84 14.42
C HIS A 30 -9.17 14.76 14.31
N ARG A 31 -10.16 15.02 13.46
CA ARG A 31 -11.14 14.01 13.08
C ARG A 31 -10.45 12.96 12.21
N ASN A 32 -10.53 11.69 12.63
CA ASN A 32 -10.04 10.57 11.84
C ASN A 32 -11.22 9.72 11.34
N ILE A 33 -11.34 9.54 10.04
CA ILE A 33 -12.35 8.67 9.43
C ILE A 33 -11.66 7.39 8.98
N ILE A 34 -12.02 6.30 9.65
CA ILE A 34 -11.38 5.00 9.47
C ILE A 34 -12.19 4.21 8.44
N VAL A 35 -11.51 3.63 7.45
CA VAL A 35 -12.12 2.66 6.54
C VAL A 35 -11.76 1.28 7.04
N SER A 36 -12.79 0.46 7.25
CA SER A 36 -12.68 -0.84 7.90
C SER A 36 -13.85 -1.75 7.54
N ASN A 37 -13.92 -2.93 8.15
CA ASN A 37 -15.06 -3.85 8.04
C ASN A 37 -16.41 -3.25 8.45
N GLN A 38 -16.42 -2.24 9.32
CA GLN A 38 -17.63 -1.51 9.76
C GLN A 38 -17.91 -0.24 8.93
N ALA A 39 -17.10 0.05 7.92
CA ALA A 39 -17.28 1.21 7.07
C ALA A 39 -18.57 1.12 6.23
N GLY A 40 -19.11 2.29 5.92
CA GLY A 40 -20.12 2.48 4.90
C GLY A 40 -19.60 3.33 3.74
N ARG A 41 -20.49 3.65 2.79
CA ARG A 41 -20.18 4.49 1.63
C ARG A 41 -19.60 5.85 2.03
N SER A 42 -20.10 6.45 3.11
CA SER A 42 -19.64 7.75 3.62
C SER A 42 -18.16 7.72 4.03
N ASN A 43 -17.66 6.61 4.58
CA ASN A 43 -16.23 6.48 4.89
C ASN A 43 -15.37 6.50 3.62
N ILE A 44 -15.79 5.76 2.59
CA ILE A 44 -15.08 5.70 1.31
C ILE A 44 -15.06 7.08 0.67
N LEU A 45 -16.22 7.74 0.55
CA LEU A 45 -16.31 9.08 -0.04
C LEU A 45 -15.43 10.09 0.72
N SER A 46 -15.48 10.08 2.05
CA SER A 46 -14.64 10.97 2.85
C SER A 46 -13.15 10.73 2.63
N ARG A 47 -12.72 9.47 2.51
CA ARG A 47 -11.31 9.16 2.24
C ARG A 47 -10.91 9.56 0.84
N LEU A 48 -11.73 9.27 -0.17
CA LEU A 48 -11.47 9.67 -1.56
C LEU A 48 -11.32 11.19 -1.67
N GLU A 49 -12.19 11.95 -1.01
CA GLU A 49 -12.12 13.41 -0.95
C GLU A 49 -10.82 13.91 -0.31
N LYS A 50 -10.36 13.29 0.79
CA LYS A 50 -9.06 13.62 1.44
C LYS A 50 -7.88 13.52 0.47
N TYR A 51 -7.94 12.61 -0.52
CA TYR A 51 -6.89 12.44 -1.53
C TYR A 51 -7.17 13.19 -2.84
N GLY A 52 -8.20 14.04 -2.88
CA GLY A 52 -8.56 14.82 -4.07
C GLY A 52 -9.27 14.00 -5.16
N VAL A 53 -9.76 12.78 -4.85
CA VAL A 53 -10.50 11.94 -5.79
C VAL A 53 -11.97 12.33 -5.78
N LYS A 54 -12.40 13.07 -6.80
CA LYS A 54 -13.83 13.39 -7.03
C LYS A 54 -14.53 12.22 -7.71
N ILE A 55 -15.64 11.78 -7.11
CA ILE A 55 -16.53 10.74 -7.63
C ILE A 55 -17.97 11.06 -7.21
N ASP A 56 -18.95 10.70 -8.03
CA ASP A 56 -20.35 10.81 -7.64
C ASP A 56 -20.63 9.83 -6.48
N SER A 57 -21.29 10.34 -5.44
CA SER A 57 -21.77 9.55 -4.30
C SER A 57 -22.62 8.33 -4.68
N LYS A 58 -23.24 8.32 -5.86
CA LYS A 58 -24.08 7.24 -6.42
C LYS A 58 -23.34 6.35 -7.40
N ASP A 59 -22.08 6.63 -7.72
CA ASP A 59 -21.29 5.80 -8.62
C ASP A 59 -21.20 4.37 -8.05
N PRO A 60 -21.48 3.32 -8.85
CA PRO A 60 -21.37 1.93 -8.41
C PRO A 60 -19.94 1.55 -7.98
N LYS A 61 -18.90 2.23 -8.48
CA LYS A 61 -17.50 2.00 -8.08
C LYS A 61 -17.26 2.31 -6.60
N VAL A 62 -18.02 3.22 -5.99
CA VAL A 62 -17.95 3.47 -4.54
C VAL A 62 -18.31 2.21 -3.76
N GLN A 63 -19.32 1.46 -4.23
CA GLN A 63 -19.71 0.20 -3.61
C GLN A 63 -18.61 -0.85 -3.78
N LYS A 64 -18.07 -0.96 -5.01
CA LYS A 64 -16.97 -1.90 -5.29
C LYS A 64 -15.75 -1.66 -4.40
N ILE A 65 -15.36 -0.40 -4.19
CA ILE A 65 -14.26 -0.05 -3.28
C ILE A 65 -14.60 -0.45 -1.84
N LEU A 66 -15.83 -0.19 -1.39
CA LEU A 66 -16.26 -0.56 -0.05
C LEU A 66 -16.19 -2.08 0.17
N ASP A 67 -16.71 -2.86 -0.77
CA ASP A 67 -16.74 -4.32 -0.68
C ASP A 67 -15.32 -4.89 -0.68
N GLU A 68 -14.46 -4.44 -1.59
CA GLU A 68 -13.04 -4.85 -1.64
C GLU A 68 -12.30 -4.52 -0.33
N VAL A 69 -12.57 -3.37 0.29
CA VAL A 69 -11.94 -3.03 1.57
C VAL A 69 -12.44 -3.93 2.69
N LYS A 70 -13.73 -4.26 2.72
CA LYS A 70 -14.28 -5.18 3.73
C LYS A 70 -13.68 -6.58 3.59
N ASP A 71 -13.55 -7.09 2.37
CA ASP A 71 -12.97 -8.39 2.09
C ASP A 71 -11.49 -8.43 2.47
N ARG A 72 -10.74 -7.37 2.13
CA ARG A 72 -9.34 -7.25 2.53
C ARG A 72 -9.17 -7.11 4.05
N GLU A 73 -10.01 -6.35 4.73
CA GLU A 73 -9.98 -6.29 6.20
C GLU A 73 -10.23 -7.65 6.85
N PHE A 74 -11.16 -8.45 6.29
CA PHE A 74 -11.43 -9.80 6.77
C PHE A 74 -10.20 -10.72 6.61
N SER A 75 -9.46 -10.59 5.51
CA SER A 75 -8.18 -11.30 5.31
C SER A 75 -7.01 -10.72 6.11
N GLY A 76 -7.25 -9.66 6.88
CA GLY A 76 -6.26 -9.11 7.80
C GLY A 76 -5.56 -7.86 7.31
N TYR A 77 -6.04 -7.15 6.28
CA TYR A 77 -5.57 -5.79 5.97
C TYR A 77 -6.05 -4.77 7.02
N SER A 78 -5.35 -3.64 7.10
CA SER A 78 -5.81 -2.44 7.79
C SER A 78 -5.30 -1.24 7.03
N TYR A 79 -6.24 -0.42 6.57
CA TYR A 79 -5.93 0.83 5.88
C TYR A 79 -5.80 2.02 6.83
N ASP A 80 -6.09 1.81 8.13
CA ASP A 80 -5.75 2.76 9.17
C ASP A 80 -4.22 2.78 9.33
N GLY A 81 -3.60 3.93 9.05
CA GLY A 81 -2.15 4.08 9.00
C GLY A 81 -1.47 3.59 7.72
N ALA A 82 -2.22 3.15 6.70
CA ALA A 82 -1.68 2.72 5.39
C ALA A 82 -2.36 3.47 4.24
N ASP A 83 -2.33 4.80 4.31
CA ASP A 83 -3.07 5.72 3.44
C ASP A 83 -2.73 5.49 1.95
N ALA A 84 -1.46 5.20 1.62
CA ALA A 84 -1.03 4.98 0.23
C ALA A 84 -1.59 3.69 -0.38
N SER A 85 -1.62 2.58 0.37
CA SER A 85 -2.21 1.32 -0.12
C SER A 85 -3.72 1.46 -0.33
N PHE A 86 -4.43 2.21 0.52
CA PHE A 86 -5.85 2.50 0.28
C PHE A 86 -6.05 3.35 -0.97
N GLU A 87 -5.26 4.42 -1.12
CA GLU A 87 -5.36 5.30 -2.28
C GLU A 87 -5.07 4.54 -3.59
N LEU A 88 -4.07 3.67 -3.60
CA LEU A 88 -3.78 2.79 -4.73
C LEU A 88 -4.94 1.84 -5.03
N LEU A 89 -5.47 1.15 -4.00
CA LEU A 89 -6.60 0.24 -4.17
C LEU A 89 -7.78 0.95 -4.83
N ALA A 90 -8.16 2.11 -4.29
CA ALA A 90 -9.24 2.91 -4.83
C ALA A 90 -8.97 3.31 -6.28
N ASN A 91 -7.80 3.90 -6.57
CA ASN A 91 -7.52 4.37 -7.92
C ASN A 91 -7.35 3.23 -8.94
N ARG A 92 -6.87 2.04 -8.55
CA ARG A 92 -6.88 0.83 -9.37
C ARG A 92 -8.33 0.43 -9.73
N LEU A 93 -9.24 0.38 -8.75
CA LEU A 93 -10.66 0.08 -8.99
C LEU A 93 -11.39 1.16 -9.80
N LEU A 94 -10.89 2.40 -9.78
CA LEU A 94 -11.40 3.48 -10.62
C LEU A 94 -10.87 3.42 -12.06
N GLY A 95 -9.84 2.61 -12.34
CA GLY A 95 -9.15 2.54 -13.63
C GLY A 95 -8.16 3.68 -13.86
N LYS A 96 -7.62 4.27 -12.79
CA LYS A 96 -6.72 5.45 -12.84
C LYS A 96 -5.25 5.09 -12.64
N VAL A 97 -4.96 3.91 -12.11
CA VAL A 97 -3.58 3.43 -11.90
C VAL A 97 -3.30 2.38 -12.97
N PRO A 98 -2.35 2.62 -13.88
CA PRO A 98 -1.89 1.60 -14.82
C PRO A 98 -1.09 0.52 -14.07
N GLU A 99 -0.95 -0.66 -14.66
CA GLU A 99 -0.09 -1.72 -14.14
C GLU A 99 1.37 -1.38 -14.41
N TYR A 100 2.07 -0.77 -13.42
CA TYR A 100 3.47 -0.39 -13.55
C TYR A 100 4.42 -1.59 -13.40
N LEU A 101 4.43 -2.20 -12.21
CA LEU A 101 5.36 -3.26 -11.80
C LEU A 101 4.63 -4.60 -11.64
N LYS A 102 4.31 -5.26 -12.75
CA LYS A 102 3.73 -6.61 -12.71
C LYS A 102 4.79 -7.64 -12.32
N VAL A 103 4.72 -8.15 -11.09
CA VAL A 103 5.56 -9.27 -10.64
C VAL A 103 5.09 -10.57 -11.29
N LYS A 104 5.97 -11.23 -12.05
CA LYS A 104 5.72 -12.56 -12.62
C LYS A 104 6.11 -13.67 -11.65
N SER A 105 7.26 -13.52 -11.02
CA SER A 105 7.78 -14.46 -10.04
C SER A 105 8.84 -13.78 -9.18
N TYR A 106 9.08 -14.34 -8.01
CA TYR A 106 10.27 -14.05 -7.23
C TYR A 106 10.75 -15.33 -6.53
N ASN A 107 12.04 -15.39 -6.28
CA ASN A 107 12.67 -16.42 -5.47
C ASN A 107 13.56 -15.74 -4.43
N VAL A 108 13.51 -16.23 -3.19
CA VAL A 108 14.42 -15.78 -2.14
C VAL A 108 15.07 -17.00 -1.51
N SER A 109 16.39 -16.97 -1.41
CA SER A 109 17.19 -18.03 -0.80
C SER A 109 17.96 -17.46 0.38
N VAL A 110 17.78 -18.08 1.54
CA VAL A 110 18.58 -17.82 2.75
C VAL A 110 19.37 -19.09 3.05
N ALA A 111 20.69 -18.98 3.11
CA ALA A 111 21.57 -20.07 3.47
C ALA A 111 22.47 -19.65 4.62
N LYS A 112 22.54 -20.49 5.66
CA LYS A 112 23.48 -20.33 6.77
C LYS A 112 24.57 -21.39 6.65
N SER A 113 25.80 -20.93 6.42
CA SER A 113 27.02 -21.70 6.72
C SER A 113 27.80 -20.96 7.82
N ASP A 114 29.06 -20.60 7.63
CA ASP A 114 29.80 -19.74 8.56
C ASP A 114 29.15 -18.35 8.67
N THR A 115 28.65 -17.82 7.55
CA THR A 115 27.90 -16.56 7.45
C THR A 115 26.49 -16.80 6.93
N ILE A 116 25.57 -15.87 7.22
CA ILE A 116 24.23 -15.87 6.61
C ILE A 116 24.37 -15.19 5.25
N LYS A 117 23.93 -15.87 4.19
CA LYS A 117 23.85 -15.32 2.84
C LYS A 117 22.38 -15.30 2.41
N THR A 118 21.91 -14.13 2.00
CA THR A 118 20.56 -13.99 1.44
C THR A 118 20.62 -13.43 0.04
N LYS A 119 19.94 -14.11 -0.89
CA LYS A 119 19.79 -13.68 -2.28
C LYS A 119 18.32 -13.65 -2.67
N ALA A 120 17.96 -12.73 -3.54
CA ALA A 120 16.64 -12.65 -4.13
C ALA A 120 16.74 -12.44 -5.64
N ASN A 121 15.82 -13.07 -6.36
CA ASN A 121 15.58 -12.90 -7.78
C ASN A 121 14.11 -12.50 -7.96
N VAL A 122 13.84 -11.49 -8.78
CA VAL A 122 12.49 -11.03 -9.12
C VAL A 122 12.39 -10.86 -10.62
N VAL A 123 11.32 -11.38 -11.22
CA VAL A 123 11.01 -11.17 -12.63
C VAL A 123 9.80 -10.25 -12.74
N PHE A 124 10.00 -9.09 -13.36
CA PHE A 124 8.93 -8.14 -13.69
C PHE A 124 8.52 -8.29 -15.16
N LEU A 125 7.24 -8.08 -15.46
CA LEU A 125 6.77 -7.85 -16.82
C LEU A 125 6.56 -6.35 -17.02
N ILE A 126 7.40 -5.72 -17.84
CA ILE A 126 7.34 -4.28 -18.15
C ILE A 126 7.37 -4.13 -19.67
N ASP A 127 6.40 -3.41 -20.23
CA ASP A 127 6.27 -3.23 -21.69
C ASP A 127 6.32 -4.55 -22.48
N GLY A 128 5.71 -5.60 -21.93
CA GLY A 128 5.70 -6.95 -22.52
C GLY A 128 7.02 -7.72 -22.43
N LYS A 129 8.06 -7.15 -21.81
CA LYS A 129 9.37 -7.77 -21.62
C LYS A 129 9.55 -8.25 -20.19
N ASN A 130 10.15 -9.44 -20.05
CA ASN A 130 10.57 -9.94 -18.74
C ASN A 130 11.89 -9.27 -18.35
N ILE A 131 11.89 -8.59 -17.21
CA ILE A 131 13.08 -7.96 -16.63
C ILE A 131 13.45 -8.70 -15.36
N GLU A 132 14.64 -9.28 -15.36
CA GLU A 132 15.18 -10.05 -14.25
C GLU A 132 16.09 -9.20 -13.34
N CYS A 133 15.73 -9.18 -12.06
CA CYS A 133 16.31 -8.35 -11.03
C CYS A 133 16.89 -9.22 -9.92
N ASN A 134 18.18 -9.10 -9.65
CA ASN A 134 18.90 -9.91 -8.65
C ASN A 134 19.48 -9.04 -7.55
N GLY A 135 19.32 -9.45 -6.29
CA GLY A 135 19.80 -8.71 -5.14
C GLY A 135 20.32 -9.60 -4.03
N GLU A 136 21.21 -9.05 -3.23
CA GLU A 136 21.71 -9.67 -2.01
C GLU A 136 21.45 -8.71 -0.85
N GLY A 137 21.37 -9.24 0.37
CA GLY A 137 21.10 -8.41 1.53
C GLY A 137 21.21 -9.16 2.85
N ASN A 138 21.02 -8.42 3.94
CA ASN A 138 21.10 -8.98 5.29
C ASN A 138 19.95 -9.93 5.63
N GLY A 139 18.88 -9.92 4.84
CA GLY A 139 17.74 -10.82 4.98
C GLY A 139 16.81 -10.76 3.77
N PRO A 140 15.74 -11.57 3.75
CA PRO A 140 14.86 -11.73 2.58
C PRO A 140 14.32 -10.42 2.02
N VAL A 141 13.80 -9.56 2.90
CA VAL A 141 13.17 -8.29 2.53
C VAL A 141 14.20 -7.32 1.97
N ASN A 142 15.38 -7.23 2.60
CA ASN A 142 16.46 -6.38 2.12
C ASN A 142 17.03 -6.89 0.79
N ALA A 143 17.13 -8.21 0.60
CA ALA A 143 17.56 -8.78 -0.67
C ALA A 143 16.54 -8.50 -1.79
N LEU A 144 15.24 -8.59 -1.52
CA LEU A 144 14.18 -8.21 -2.47
C LEU A 144 14.22 -6.71 -2.81
N ASP A 145 14.33 -5.85 -1.80
CA ASP A 145 14.47 -4.40 -1.98
C ASP A 145 15.71 -4.06 -2.81
N ASN A 146 16.86 -4.68 -2.51
CA ASN A 146 18.08 -4.52 -3.30
C ASN A 146 17.97 -5.14 -4.69
N ALA A 147 17.24 -6.24 -4.87
CA ALA A 147 17.01 -6.83 -6.19
C ALA A 147 16.31 -5.83 -7.08
N ILE A 148 15.31 -5.15 -6.54
CA ILE A 148 14.58 -4.10 -7.25
C ILE A 148 15.49 -2.87 -7.46
N ARG A 149 16.13 -2.36 -6.39
CA ARG A 149 16.95 -1.13 -6.40
C ARG A 149 18.19 -1.21 -7.26
N SER A 150 19.01 -2.23 -7.07
CA SER A 150 20.29 -2.39 -7.78
C SER A 150 20.10 -2.69 -9.27
N ASN A 151 18.91 -3.13 -9.66
CA ASN A 151 18.57 -3.43 -11.05
C ASN A 151 17.65 -2.37 -11.67
N PHE A 152 17.33 -1.28 -10.96
CA PHE A 152 16.53 -0.20 -11.56
C PHE A 152 17.19 0.41 -12.79
N LYS A 153 18.52 0.36 -12.94
CA LYS A 153 19.19 0.74 -14.20
C LYS A 153 18.74 -0.10 -15.39
N LYS A 154 18.36 -1.37 -15.17
CA LYS A 154 17.80 -2.26 -16.22
C LYS A 154 16.35 -1.92 -16.53
N VAL A 155 15.67 -1.21 -15.63
CA VAL A 155 14.32 -0.69 -15.78
C VAL A 155 14.41 0.80 -16.13
N GLU A 156 15.07 1.13 -17.25
CA GLU A 156 15.37 2.52 -17.68
C GLU A 156 14.16 3.46 -17.54
N LYS A 157 12.98 2.95 -17.87
CA LYS A 157 11.69 3.67 -17.80
C LYS A 157 11.35 4.21 -16.40
N TYR A 158 11.64 3.45 -15.35
CA TYR A 158 11.27 3.79 -13.96
C TYR A 158 12.47 4.19 -13.09
N TYR A 159 13.70 4.05 -13.59
CA TYR A 159 14.94 4.31 -12.85
C TYR A 159 14.93 5.66 -12.11
N ASN A 160 14.59 6.73 -12.81
CA ASN A 160 14.65 8.09 -12.27
C ASN A 160 13.64 8.35 -11.15
N PHE A 161 12.55 7.59 -11.08
CA PHE A 161 11.49 7.73 -10.09
C PHE A 161 11.85 7.11 -8.73
N PHE A 162 12.85 6.20 -8.71
CA PHE A 162 13.21 5.45 -7.52
C PHE A 162 14.59 5.77 -6.96
N ALA A 163 15.38 6.58 -7.67
CA ALA A 163 16.75 6.91 -7.28
C ALA A 163 16.84 7.60 -5.91
N ASP A 164 15.79 8.30 -5.49
CA ASP A 164 15.71 9.03 -4.22
C ASP A 164 14.83 8.35 -3.17
N LEU A 165 14.19 7.23 -3.51
CA LEU A 165 13.28 6.51 -2.62
C LEU A 165 14.06 5.87 -1.46
N LYS A 166 13.53 5.94 -0.24
CA LYS A 166 14.08 5.30 0.96
C LYS A 166 12.97 4.60 1.74
N LEU A 167 13.30 3.46 2.32
CA LEU A 167 12.46 2.80 3.32
C LEU A 167 12.89 3.32 4.70
N LEU A 168 11.95 3.93 5.43
CA LEU A 168 12.22 4.58 6.73
C LEU A 168 11.90 3.69 7.92
N ASP A 169 10.79 2.96 7.85
CA ASP A 169 10.30 2.12 8.95
C ASP A 169 9.65 0.83 8.41
N TYR A 170 9.70 -0.21 9.23
CA TYR A 170 9.21 -1.54 8.89
C TYR A 170 8.62 -2.19 10.15
N LYS A 171 7.30 -2.44 10.13
CA LYS A 171 6.57 -3.01 11.26
C LYS A 171 5.85 -4.28 10.84
N VAL A 172 6.04 -5.34 11.63
CA VAL A 172 5.35 -6.63 11.45
C VAL A 172 4.37 -6.83 12.58
N ARG A 173 3.14 -7.24 12.25
CA ARG A 173 2.13 -7.65 13.21
C ARG A 173 1.61 -9.03 12.85
N ILE A 174 1.62 -9.92 13.83
CA ILE A 174 1.03 -11.26 13.72
C ILE A 174 -0.44 -11.15 14.13
N LEU A 175 -1.36 -11.63 13.29
CA LEU A 175 -2.80 -11.39 13.48
C LEU A 175 -3.52 -12.51 14.27
N ASN A 176 -3.03 -13.73 14.16
CA ASN A 176 -3.54 -14.92 14.84
C ASN A 176 -2.38 -15.73 15.46
N THR A 177 -2.69 -16.84 16.11
CA THR A 177 -1.70 -17.65 16.83
C THR A 177 -1.13 -18.77 15.94
N GLY A 178 0.05 -19.27 16.32
CA GLY A 178 0.73 -20.38 15.63
C GLY A 178 1.76 -19.91 14.60
N THR A 179 2.57 -20.85 14.11
CA THR A 179 3.64 -20.59 13.12
C THR A 179 3.09 -20.30 11.72
N GLU A 180 1.84 -20.65 11.45
CA GLU A 180 1.12 -20.41 10.20
C GLU A 180 0.30 -19.11 10.24
N ALA A 181 0.55 -18.26 11.24
CA ALA A 181 -0.22 -17.05 11.43
C ALA A 181 -0.10 -16.08 10.25
N THR A 182 -1.21 -15.44 9.92
CA THR A 182 -1.26 -14.34 8.97
C THR A 182 -0.47 -13.16 9.51
N THR A 183 0.47 -12.70 8.71
CA THR A 183 1.32 -11.55 9.00
C THR A 183 0.81 -10.33 8.24
N ARG A 184 0.75 -9.20 8.94
CA ARG A 184 0.53 -7.87 8.37
C ARG A 184 1.82 -7.08 8.48
N VAL A 185 2.31 -6.58 7.36
CA VAL A 185 3.52 -5.78 7.27
C VAL A 185 3.15 -4.37 6.86
N LEU A 186 3.63 -3.39 7.61
CA LEU A 186 3.51 -1.97 7.31
C LEU A 186 4.90 -1.43 6.98
N ILE A 187 5.03 -0.75 5.84
CA ILE A 187 6.27 -0.13 5.39
C ILE A 187 6.06 1.38 5.32
N GLU A 188 6.95 2.15 5.94
CA GLU A 188 7.07 3.58 5.72
C GLU A 188 8.14 3.83 4.66
N SER A 189 7.80 4.62 3.65
CA SER A 189 8.74 5.07 2.62
C SER A 189 8.70 6.58 2.49
N SER A 190 9.80 7.15 2.03
CA SER A 190 9.92 8.58 1.72
C SER A 190 10.88 8.80 0.56
N ASP A 191 10.86 9.99 -0.01
CA ASP A 191 11.77 10.41 -1.08
C ASP A 191 12.49 11.72 -0.71
N LYS A 192 13.16 12.36 -1.67
CA LYS A 192 13.88 13.62 -1.44
C LYS A 192 12.99 14.79 -0.99
N THR A 193 11.67 14.71 -1.20
CA THR A 193 10.73 15.75 -0.74
C THR A 193 10.53 15.72 0.77
N GLY A 194 10.90 14.61 1.43
CA GLY A 194 10.68 14.40 2.86
C GLY A 194 9.25 14.02 3.23
N VAL A 195 8.33 13.94 2.26
CA VAL A 195 6.99 13.39 2.50
C VAL A 195 7.10 11.89 2.67
N SER A 196 6.55 11.34 3.76
CA SER A 196 6.47 9.90 3.96
C SER A 196 5.08 9.35 3.63
N TRP A 197 5.04 8.08 3.24
CA TRP A 197 3.82 7.34 3.00
C TRP A 197 3.94 5.92 3.51
N PHE A 198 2.80 5.34 3.82
CA PHE A 198 2.71 4.02 4.42
C PHE A 198 1.90 3.06 3.54
N THR A 199 2.46 1.88 3.32
CA THR A 199 1.83 0.79 2.58
C THR A 199 1.74 -0.47 3.42
N VAL A 200 0.74 -1.30 3.12
CA VAL A 200 0.43 -2.51 3.88
C VAL A 200 0.36 -3.73 2.98
N GLY A 201 0.93 -4.83 3.45
CA GLY A 201 0.85 -6.13 2.81
C GLY A 201 0.47 -7.21 3.82
N VAL A 202 -0.32 -8.18 3.39
CA VAL A 202 -0.82 -9.26 4.24
C VAL A 202 -0.66 -10.60 3.56
N SER A 203 -0.13 -11.56 4.31
CA SER A 203 0.05 -12.94 3.88
C SER A 203 0.41 -13.84 5.08
N PRO A 204 0.04 -15.13 5.06
CA PRO A 204 0.64 -16.14 5.95
C PRO A 204 2.16 -16.23 5.79
N ASN A 205 2.70 -15.88 4.62
CA ASN A 205 4.13 -15.82 4.38
C ASN A 205 4.64 -14.39 4.60
N ILE A 206 5.52 -14.19 5.58
CA ILE A 206 6.09 -12.87 5.91
C ILE A 206 6.85 -12.23 4.75
N ILE A 207 7.55 -13.02 3.93
CA ILE A 207 8.29 -12.52 2.77
C ILE A 207 7.30 -11.97 1.73
N GLU A 208 6.21 -12.69 1.47
CA GLU A 208 5.13 -12.25 0.57
C GLU A 208 4.43 -11.00 1.12
N ALA A 209 4.12 -10.95 2.42
CA ALA A 209 3.49 -9.78 3.04
C ALA A 209 4.37 -8.53 2.89
N SER A 210 5.68 -8.67 3.16
CA SER A 210 6.65 -7.59 3.00
C SER A 210 6.80 -7.18 1.55
N PHE A 211 6.83 -8.14 0.62
CA PHE A 211 6.98 -7.84 -0.79
C PHE A 211 5.76 -7.12 -1.37
N LYS A 212 4.54 -7.52 -1.00
CA LYS A 212 3.31 -6.79 -1.37
C LYS A 212 3.35 -5.33 -0.90
N ALA A 213 3.72 -5.09 0.36
CA ALA A 213 3.83 -3.73 0.91
C ALA A 213 4.89 -2.91 0.15
N LEU A 214 6.01 -3.53 -0.20
CA LEU A 214 7.09 -2.89 -0.94
C LEU A 214 6.66 -2.51 -2.35
N ILE A 215 6.03 -3.43 -3.09
CA ILE A 215 5.53 -3.17 -4.45
C ILE A 215 4.47 -2.07 -4.44
N ASP A 216 3.53 -2.08 -3.48
CA ASP A 216 2.57 -0.99 -3.32
C ASP A 216 3.28 0.35 -3.07
N SER A 217 4.39 0.37 -2.32
CA SER A 217 5.15 1.62 -2.08
C SER A 217 5.76 2.17 -3.37
N LEU A 218 6.31 1.27 -4.20
CA LEU A 218 6.88 1.62 -5.51
C LEU A 218 5.80 2.10 -6.49
N ASP A 219 4.69 1.36 -6.60
CA ASP A 219 3.57 1.74 -7.45
C ASP A 219 2.96 3.08 -7.02
N TYR A 220 2.91 3.36 -5.72
CA TYR A 220 2.40 4.62 -5.20
C TYR A 220 3.29 5.79 -5.64
N LYS A 221 4.62 5.65 -5.53
CA LYS A 221 5.58 6.66 -6.00
C LYS A 221 5.41 6.90 -7.51
N LEU A 222 5.36 5.85 -8.32
CA LEU A 222 5.14 5.97 -9.76
C LEU A 222 3.80 6.64 -10.10
N TYR A 223 2.73 6.28 -9.40
CA TYR A 223 1.42 6.89 -9.57
C TYR A 223 1.42 8.39 -9.24
N LYS A 224 2.02 8.78 -8.11
CA LYS A 224 2.07 10.19 -7.69
C LYS A 224 2.92 11.05 -8.62
N GLU A 225 4.00 10.50 -9.16
CA GLU A 225 4.85 11.20 -10.13
C GLU A 225 4.38 11.06 -11.58
N LYS A 226 3.23 10.39 -11.82
CA LYS A 226 2.63 10.19 -13.14
C LYS A 226 3.61 9.54 -14.12
N ALA A 227 4.28 8.49 -13.66
CA ALA A 227 5.17 7.70 -14.51
C ALA A 227 4.42 7.15 -15.74
N PRO A 228 5.12 6.91 -16.86
CA PRO A 228 4.48 6.39 -18.07
C PRO A 228 3.93 4.97 -17.85
N ALA A 229 2.70 4.72 -18.31
CA ALA A 229 2.05 3.41 -18.28
C ALA A 229 2.77 2.38 -19.18
N ASN A 230 2.51 1.10 -18.96
CA ASN A 230 3.05 0.02 -19.81
C ASN A 230 2.39 0.00 -21.21
N LEU A 231 3.19 -0.29 -22.25
CA LEU A 231 2.79 -0.21 -23.67
C LEU A 231 1.60 -1.12 -24.06
N ASN A 232 1.27 -2.12 -23.25
CA ASN A 232 0.26 -3.13 -23.57
C ASN A 232 -1.09 -2.91 -22.87
N GLU A 233 -1.32 -1.75 -22.25
CA GLU A 233 -2.65 -1.39 -21.72
C GLU A 233 -3.42 -0.55 -22.75
N LYS A 234 -3.96 -1.24 -23.77
CA LYS A 234 -5.11 -0.76 -24.57
C LYS A 234 -6.30 -1.65 -24.31
#